data_AF-A0A497GGB9-F1
#
_entry.id   AF-A0A497GGB9-F1
#
_cell.length_a   1.000
_cell.length_b   1.000
_cell.length_c   1.000
_cell.angle_alpha   90.00
_cell.angle_beta   90.00
_cell.angle_gamma   90.00
#
_symmetry.space_group_name_H-M   'P 1'
#
loop_
_entity.id
_entity.type
_entity.pdbx_description
1 polymer ?
#
loop_
_entity_poly.entity_id
_entity_poly.type
_entity_poly.pdbx_seq_one_letter_code
_entity_poly.pdbx_strand_id
1 'polypeptide(L)'
;TRGMPISAVVSIFKDNLLIRKEVIEGSKTFYLEPGLYEIEGELGRQVVSKEVLLNESREIALIFVQNLNITLNIVDHKPATIYTLYLINYSNGILLRNFSFSSDSFNIEISPGVYEIRVLAKGFKPFIKKVEIINCSETIYVILEKISFDRKFLKFYIYGSPSCPACSRMKEMLKEEYGEYSVIFRDIANETHLDTHTKIYDMLNLGSHYYIPLTIVVYNDTPLCVIIGAVSMDIVKYLIKVAFENGTLLVMNENYKFFRITDIGTVEDLKELVVESREAESRKYTPAQILPIVIAMSLADSVNPCTFSVFTALLLITFSLSREKKRIVVVGAPFIFSIFLSYIALGLGLIKIFSYIPMIKYVIIILGLSFGMFSIFSGWGGRFKSPLPNKLKRISEDFIERASRAVNPYTSALAGFTISLTLLPCSSGPYLVATAALAKMKNPLLSYLLLVLYNLIFILPLLAIMLIMIFFSSKIRTLKVWRTKKLGIMEIISGILLILISIYAIFAA
;
A
#
# COMPACT_ATOMS: atom_id res chain seq x y z
N THR A 1 -12.47 -35.08 -30.02
CA THR A 1 -13.10 -33.75 -30.16
C THR A 1 -12.03 -32.71 -30.40
N ARG A 2 -12.19 -31.88 -31.47
CA ARG A 2 -11.31 -30.79 -31.95
C ARG A 2 -9.81 -31.13 -32.06
N GLY A 3 -9.47 -31.87 -33.10
CA GLY A 3 -8.11 -32.21 -33.57
C GLY A 3 -8.25 -33.09 -34.81
N MET A 4 -7.21 -33.19 -35.64
CA MET A 4 -7.18 -33.88 -36.94
C MET A 4 -7.97 -35.20 -36.99
N PRO A 5 -8.56 -35.57 -38.15
CA PRO A 5 -9.30 -36.82 -38.25
C PRO A 5 -8.43 -38.00 -37.81
N ILE A 6 -8.94 -38.77 -36.84
CA ILE A 6 -8.23 -39.90 -36.26
C ILE A 6 -8.38 -41.07 -37.24
N SER A 7 -7.26 -41.64 -37.68
CA SER A 7 -7.21 -42.85 -38.50
C SER A 7 -7.06 -44.08 -37.59
N ALA A 8 -8.11 -44.88 -37.44
CA ALA A 8 -8.11 -46.11 -36.65
C ALA A 8 -8.29 -47.33 -37.56
N VAL A 9 -7.65 -48.46 -37.24
CA VAL A 9 -7.88 -49.72 -37.94
C VAL A 9 -9.11 -50.38 -37.32
N VAL A 10 -10.17 -50.60 -38.09
CA VAL A 10 -11.39 -51.25 -37.61
C VAL A 10 -11.50 -52.65 -38.19
N SER A 11 -11.63 -53.64 -37.31
CA SER A 11 -11.83 -55.05 -37.60
C SER A 11 -13.25 -55.45 -37.21
N ILE A 12 -13.97 -56.14 -38.09
CA ILE A 12 -15.34 -56.61 -37.86
C ILE A 12 -15.33 -58.13 -37.92
N PHE A 13 -15.79 -58.76 -36.84
CA PHE A 13 -15.88 -60.19 -36.67
C PHE A 13 -17.34 -60.65 -36.58
N LYS A 14 -17.62 -61.85 -37.08
CA LYS A 14 -18.87 -62.60 -36.85
C LYS A 14 -18.48 -64.02 -36.51
N ASP A 15 -19.02 -64.58 -35.44
CA ASP A 15 -18.70 -65.93 -34.98
C ASP A 15 -17.17 -66.16 -34.85
N ASN A 16 -16.45 -65.17 -34.31
CA ASN A 16 -14.98 -65.12 -34.17
C ASN A 16 -14.17 -65.19 -35.48
N LEU A 17 -14.81 -65.06 -36.65
CA LEU A 17 -14.14 -64.96 -37.94
C LEU A 17 -14.06 -63.50 -38.40
N LEU A 18 -12.85 -63.06 -38.77
CA LEU A 18 -12.63 -61.72 -39.31
C LEU A 18 -13.30 -61.60 -40.68
N ILE A 19 -14.34 -60.78 -40.78
CA ILE A 19 -15.05 -60.51 -42.04
C ILE A 19 -14.40 -59.35 -42.79
N ARG A 20 -13.97 -58.31 -42.05
CA ARG A 20 -13.48 -57.08 -42.65
C ARG A 20 -12.46 -56.40 -41.74
N LYS A 21 -11.37 -55.86 -42.32
CA LYS A 21 -10.39 -55.03 -41.62
C LYS A 21 -10.02 -53.84 -42.50
N GLU A 22 -10.20 -52.62 -42.02
CA GLU A 22 -9.95 -51.42 -42.82
C GLU A 22 -9.54 -50.23 -41.96
N VAL A 23 -8.71 -49.33 -42.49
CA VAL A 23 -8.40 -48.05 -41.84
C VAL A 23 -9.54 -47.07 -42.09
N ILE A 24 -10.13 -46.54 -41.03
CA ILE A 24 -11.21 -45.56 -41.08
C ILE A 24 -10.71 -44.24 -40.52
N GLU A 25 -10.87 -43.19 -41.31
CA GLU A 25 -10.59 -41.81 -40.93
C GLU A 25 -11.91 -41.06 -40.78
N GLY A 26 -12.30 -40.74 -39.54
CA GLY A 26 -13.61 -40.14 -39.25
C GLY A 26 -14.74 -41.17 -39.11
N SER A 27 -15.77 -41.11 -39.98
CA SER A 27 -16.93 -42.02 -39.95
C SER A 27 -17.10 -42.75 -41.28
N LYS A 28 -17.55 -44.02 -41.22
CA LYS A 28 -17.81 -44.86 -42.39
C LYS A 28 -18.99 -45.79 -42.14
N THR A 29 -19.84 -45.95 -43.16
CA THR A 29 -21.00 -46.85 -43.12
C THR A 29 -20.67 -48.20 -43.72
N PHE A 30 -21.06 -49.28 -43.05
CA PHE A 30 -20.94 -50.65 -43.55
C PHE A 30 -22.31 -51.27 -43.74
N TYR A 31 -22.48 -52.04 -44.81
CA TYR A 31 -23.67 -52.85 -45.05
C TYR A 31 -23.32 -54.31 -44.73
N LEU A 32 -23.96 -54.85 -43.69
CA LEU A 32 -23.75 -56.19 -43.19
C LEU A 32 -25.10 -56.91 -43.09
N GLU A 33 -25.11 -58.22 -43.27
CA GLU A 33 -26.32 -59.02 -43.07
C GLU A 33 -26.73 -59.03 -41.59
N PRO A 34 -28.01 -59.22 -41.27
CA PRO A 34 -28.44 -59.32 -39.88
C PRO A 34 -27.68 -60.40 -39.10
N GLY A 35 -27.29 -60.09 -37.86
CA GLY A 35 -26.50 -61.01 -37.03
C GLY A 35 -25.77 -60.32 -35.90
N LEU A 36 -25.09 -61.12 -35.07
CA LEU A 36 -24.22 -60.63 -33.99
C LEU A 36 -22.81 -60.42 -34.53
N TYR A 37 -22.27 -59.22 -34.33
CA TYR A 37 -20.92 -58.86 -34.74
C TYR A 37 -20.11 -58.35 -33.56
N GLU A 38 -18.81 -58.62 -33.55
CA GLU A 38 -17.86 -57.92 -32.68
C GLU A 38 -17.05 -56.94 -33.53
N ILE A 39 -17.07 -55.67 -33.15
CA ILE A 39 -16.34 -54.62 -33.85
C ILE A 39 -15.20 -54.16 -32.96
N GLU A 40 -13.98 -54.34 -33.43
CA GLU A 40 -12.76 -53.88 -32.77
C GLU A 40 -12.17 -52.69 -33.50
N GLY A 41 -11.85 -51.62 -32.77
CA GLY A 41 -11.06 -50.51 -33.27
C GLY A 41 -9.68 -50.52 -32.63
N GLU A 42 -8.64 -50.40 -33.44
CA GLU A 42 -7.24 -50.27 -33.02
C GLU A 42 -6.73 -48.86 -33.35
N LEU A 43 -6.24 -48.15 -32.33
CA LEU A 43 -5.56 -46.86 -32.48
C LEU A 43 -4.23 -46.90 -31.73
N GLY A 44 -3.12 -47.07 -32.45
CA GLY A 44 -1.80 -47.28 -31.85
C GLY A 44 -1.74 -48.61 -31.09
N ARG A 45 -1.64 -48.56 -29.76
CA ARG A 45 -1.65 -49.74 -28.86
C ARG A 45 -2.99 -49.97 -28.17
N GLN A 46 -3.98 -49.10 -28.38
CA GLN A 46 -5.31 -49.26 -27.78
C GLN A 46 -6.20 -50.08 -28.69
N VAL A 47 -6.91 -51.04 -28.12
CA VAL A 47 -7.95 -51.83 -28.79
C VAL A 47 -9.25 -51.62 -28.02
N VAL A 48 -10.31 -51.26 -28.72
CA VAL A 48 -11.66 -51.10 -28.16
C VAL A 48 -12.57 -52.05 -28.93
N SER A 49 -13.16 -53.04 -28.25
CA SER A 49 -14.15 -53.94 -28.85
C SER A 49 -15.57 -53.59 -28.41
N LYS A 50 -16.53 -53.84 -29.30
CA LYS A 50 -17.95 -53.69 -29.01
C LYS A 50 -18.76 -54.71 -29.77
N GLU A 51 -19.50 -55.53 -29.04
CA GLU A 51 -20.49 -56.44 -29.62
C GLU A 51 -21.76 -55.66 -30.02
N VAL A 52 -22.26 -55.94 -31.22
CA VAL A 52 -23.46 -55.33 -31.77
C VAL A 52 -24.31 -56.38 -32.45
N LEU A 53 -25.53 -56.55 -31.92
CA LEU A 53 -26.60 -57.27 -32.59
C LEU A 53 -27.23 -56.34 -33.65
N LEU A 54 -27.07 -56.71 -34.91
CA LEU A 54 -27.44 -55.90 -36.06
C LEU A 54 -28.73 -56.47 -36.66
N ASN A 55 -29.87 -55.91 -36.24
CA ASN A 55 -31.20 -56.24 -36.78
C ASN A 55 -31.80 -55.07 -37.59
N GLU A 56 -31.30 -53.86 -37.36
CA GLU A 56 -31.66 -52.61 -38.02
C GLU A 56 -30.39 -51.74 -38.15
N SER A 57 -30.47 -50.62 -38.87
CA SER A 57 -29.35 -49.68 -38.98
C SER A 57 -28.96 -49.14 -37.60
N ARG A 58 -27.68 -49.27 -37.23
CA ARG A 58 -27.15 -48.76 -35.95
C ARG A 58 -25.90 -47.92 -36.18
N GLU A 59 -25.85 -46.78 -35.49
CA GLU A 59 -24.64 -45.98 -35.38
C GLU A 59 -23.79 -46.48 -34.21
N ILE A 60 -22.50 -46.72 -34.45
CA ILE A 60 -21.58 -47.28 -33.48
C ILE A 60 -20.40 -46.33 -33.35
N ALA A 61 -20.30 -45.67 -32.20
CA ALA A 61 -19.14 -44.85 -31.86
C ALA A 61 -18.10 -45.71 -31.12
N LEU A 62 -16.89 -45.80 -31.67
CA LEU A 62 -15.70 -46.32 -30.99
C LEU A 62 -14.97 -45.13 -30.35
N ILE A 63 -14.96 -45.07 -29.02
CA ILE A 63 -14.38 -43.95 -28.28
C ILE A 63 -13.02 -44.39 -27.75
N PHE A 64 -11.96 -43.85 -28.34
CA PHE A 64 -10.59 -44.01 -27.86
C PHE A 64 -10.27 -42.91 -26.86
N VAL A 65 -10.01 -43.29 -25.61
CA VAL A 65 -9.62 -42.35 -24.56
C VAL A 65 -8.11 -42.45 -24.36
N GLN A 66 -7.35 -41.47 -24.86
CA GLN A 66 -5.93 -41.33 -24.51
C GLN A 66 -5.82 -40.69 -23.12
N ASN A 67 -5.75 -41.50 -22.07
CA ASN A 67 -5.28 -41.03 -20.76
C ASN A 67 -3.75 -41.05 -20.78
N LEU A 68 -3.11 -39.88 -20.87
CA LEU A 68 -1.65 -39.75 -20.71
C LEU A 68 -1.34 -39.45 -19.23
N ASN A 69 -0.25 -40.01 -18.73
CA ASN A 69 0.19 -39.80 -17.34
C ASN A 69 1.43 -38.90 -17.28
N ILE A 70 1.38 -37.87 -16.43
CA ILE A 70 2.61 -37.26 -15.90
C ILE A 70 2.93 -37.93 -14.58
N THR A 71 4.17 -38.43 -14.45
CA THR A 71 4.73 -38.81 -13.16
C THR A 71 5.62 -37.68 -12.64
N LEU A 72 5.26 -37.05 -11.52
CA LEU A 72 6.09 -36.08 -10.82
C LEU A 72 6.87 -36.81 -9.73
N ASN A 73 8.19 -36.86 -9.84
CA ASN A 73 9.08 -37.36 -8.79
C ASN A 73 9.71 -36.18 -8.06
N ILE A 74 9.44 -36.05 -6.77
CA ILE A 74 10.06 -35.03 -5.94
C ILE A 74 11.36 -35.60 -5.41
N VAL A 75 12.46 -34.95 -5.75
CA VAL A 75 13.78 -35.33 -5.25
C VAL A 75 14.11 -34.39 -4.10
N ASP A 76 13.82 -34.81 -2.86
CA ASP A 76 14.30 -34.10 -1.67
C ASP A 76 14.90 -35.06 -0.64
N HIS A 77 15.87 -34.57 0.14
CA HIS A 77 16.68 -35.32 1.10
C HIS A 77 15.97 -35.62 2.44
N LYS A 78 14.65 -35.36 2.54
CA LYS A 78 13.69 -35.74 3.61
C LYS A 78 12.32 -35.15 3.23
N PRO A 79 11.18 -35.68 3.72
CA PRO A 79 9.86 -35.34 3.15
C PRO A 79 9.50 -33.87 3.43
N ALA A 80 9.66 -33.01 2.42
CA ALA A 80 9.10 -31.67 2.40
C ALA A 80 7.58 -31.77 2.37
N THR A 81 6.89 -31.07 3.27
CA THR A 81 5.43 -30.95 3.20
C THR A 81 5.10 -30.04 2.02
N ILE A 82 4.68 -30.63 0.90
CA ILE A 82 4.26 -29.87 -0.29
C ILE A 82 2.80 -29.49 -0.09
N TYR A 83 2.53 -28.18 -0.08
CA TYR A 83 1.21 -27.65 0.25
C TYR A 83 0.34 -27.50 -0.98
N THR A 84 0.92 -27.23 -2.15
CA THR A 84 0.12 -27.02 -3.37
C THR A 84 0.92 -27.33 -4.63
N LEU A 85 0.37 -28.23 -5.44
CA LEU A 85 0.75 -28.42 -6.85
C LEU A 85 -0.31 -27.75 -7.72
N TYR A 86 0.11 -26.85 -8.60
CA TYR A 86 -0.73 -26.33 -9.68
C TYR A 86 -0.31 -26.96 -11.01
N LEU A 87 -1.28 -27.54 -11.71
CA LEU A 87 -1.14 -27.91 -13.10
C LEU A 87 -2.05 -27.00 -13.93
N ILE A 88 -1.44 -26.11 -14.72
CA ILE A 88 -2.16 -25.10 -15.50
C ILE A 88 -2.04 -25.49 -16.97
N ASN A 89 -3.18 -25.73 -17.64
CA ASN A 89 -3.18 -25.91 -19.08
C ASN A 89 -2.98 -24.55 -19.76
N TYR A 90 -1.89 -24.38 -20.50
CA TYR A 90 -1.44 -23.10 -21.07
C TYR A 90 -2.35 -22.57 -22.18
N SER A 91 -3.07 -23.43 -22.90
CA SER A 91 -3.94 -23.01 -23.99
C SER A 91 -5.30 -22.49 -23.50
N ASN A 92 -5.73 -22.88 -22.28
CA ASN A 92 -7.09 -22.62 -21.81
C ASN A 92 -7.12 -21.89 -20.44
N GLY A 93 -5.99 -21.77 -19.74
CA GLY A 93 -5.88 -21.14 -18.42
C GLY A 93 -6.56 -21.91 -17.27
N ILE A 94 -7.05 -23.13 -17.53
CA ILE A 94 -7.81 -23.93 -16.56
C ILE A 94 -6.85 -24.57 -15.56
N LEU A 95 -7.11 -24.33 -14.27
CA LEU A 95 -6.41 -24.91 -13.12
C LEU A 95 -6.95 -26.31 -12.87
N LEU A 96 -6.16 -27.34 -13.13
CA LEU A 96 -6.68 -28.71 -13.22
C LEU A 96 -6.91 -29.38 -11.86
N ARG A 97 -6.01 -29.22 -10.88
CA ARG A 97 -6.19 -29.75 -9.50
C ARG A 97 -5.35 -29.00 -8.47
N ASN A 98 -5.78 -29.05 -7.21
CA ASN A 98 -5.02 -28.68 -6.00
C ASN A 98 -4.92 -29.94 -5.12
N PHE A 99 -3.73 -30.28 -4.66
CA PHE A 99 -3.53 -31.33 -3.68
C PHE A 99 -2.49 -30.94 -2.63
N SER A 100 -2.71 -31.43 -1.40
CA SER A 100 -1.77 -31.45 -0.28
C SER A 100 -1.40 -32.90 0.02
N PHE A 101 -0.11 -33.24 -0.01
CA PHE A 101 0.34 -34.64 0.04
C PHE A 101 1.68 -34.85 0.77
N SER A 102 1.94 -36.10 1.15
CA SER A 102 3.18 -36.62 1.74
C SER A 102 3.72 -37.85 1.00
N SER A 103 3.87 -37.78 -0.32
CA SER A 103 4.41 -38.86 -1.17
C SER A 103 5.55 -38.31 -2.05
N ASP A 104 6.54 -39.14 -2.33
CA ASP A 104 7.73 -38.78 -3.11
C ASP A 104 7.48 -38.84 -4.63
N SER A 105 6.34 -39.43 -5.04
CA SER A 105 5.92 -39.54 -6.44
C SER A 105 4.41 -39.33 -6.61
N PHE A 106 4.00 -38.67 -7.68
CA PHE A 106 2.60 -38.44 -8.06
C PHE A 106 2.34 -38.75 -9.53
N ASN A 107 1.25 -39.48 -9.80
CA ASN A 107 0.78 -39.72 -11.17
C ASN A 107 -0.48 -38.88 -11.42
N ILE A 108 -0.48 -38.12 -12.52
CA ILE A 108 -1.59 -37.25 -12.91
C ILE A 108 -2.00 -37.61 -14.33
N GLU A 109 -3.24 -38.08 -14.48
CA GLU A 109 -3.89 -38.28 -15.77
C GLU A 109 -4.29 -36.93 -16.38
N ILE A 110 -3.82 -36.69 -17.61
CA ILE A 110 -4.11 -35.47 -18.36
C ILE A 110 -4.31 -35.76 -19.85
N SER A 111 -4.98 -34.82 -20.53
CA SER A 111 -5.07 -34.79 -21.98
C SER A 111 -3.74 -34.34 -22.62
N PRO A 112 -3.51 -34.58 -23.92
CA PRO A 112 -2.45 -33.91 -24.66
C PRO A 112 -2.59 -32.38 -24.61
N GLY A 113 -1.47 -31.67 -24.50
CA GLY A 113 -1.43 -30.21 -24.43
C GLY A 113 -0.13 -29.65 -23.84
N VAL A 114 -0.07 -28.32 -23.73
CA VAL A 114 1.03 -27.60 -23.06
C VAL A 114 0.61 -27.27 -21.63
N TYR A 115 1.46 -27.63 -20.68
CA TYR A 115 1.20 -27.49 -19.25
C TYR A 115 2.30 -26.68 -18.56
N GLU A 116 1.91 -25.84 -17.62
CA GLU A 116 2.83 -25.25 -16.65
C GLU A 116 2.59 -25.89 -15.28
N ILE A 117 3.67 -26.45 -14.75
CA ILE A 117 3.70 -27.13 -13.47
C ILE A 117 4.31 -26.16 -12.47
N ARG A 118 3.54 -25.78 -11.46
CA ARG A 118 4.05 -25.00 -10.33
C ARG A 118 3.95 -25.83 -9.05
N VAL A 119 5.06 -25.98 -8.35
CA VAL A 119 5.11 -26.63 -7.04
C VAL A 119 5.43 -25.58 -6.00
N LEU A 120 4.52 -25.41 -5.04
CA LEU A 120 4.72 -24.58 -3.86
C LEU A 120 4.99 -25.49 -2.67
N ALA A 121 6.23 -25.42 -2.18
CA ALA A 121 6.67 -26.09 -0.99
C ALA A 121 7.18 -25.06 0.02
N LYS A 122 6.92 -25.33 1.28
CA LYS A 122 7.13 -24.35 2.34
C LYS A 122 8.58 -24.32 2.78
N GLY A 123 9.16 -23.11 2.86
CA GLY A 123 10.60 -22.95 3.07
C GLY A 123 11.45 -23.17 1.80
N PHE A 124 10.80 -23.35 0.63
CA PHE A 124 11.46 -23.50 -0.65
C PHE A 124 10.97 -22.45 -1.66
N LYS A 125 11.82 -22.10 -2.63
CA LYS A 125 11.41 -21.27 -3.76
C LYS A 125 10.35 -22.00 -4.59
N PRO A 126 9.38 -21.29 -5.19
CA PRO A 126 8.44 -21.89 -6.13
C PRO A 126 9.17 -22.58 -7.29
N PHE A 127 8.89 -23.85 -7.53
CA PHE A 127 9.36 -24.54 -8.72
C PHE A 127 8.36 -24.32 -9.85
N ILE A 128 8.83 -23.90 -11.03
CA ILE A 128 8.00 -23.65 -12.20
C ILE A 128 8.66 -24.31 -13.41
N LYS A 129 7.94 -25.20 -14.10
CA LYS A 129 8.40 -25.83 -15.34
C LYS A 129 7.27 -25.93 -16.37
N LYS A 130 7.56 -25.57 -17.62
CA LYS A 130 6.65 -25.78 -18.75
C LYS A 130 6.97 -27.09 -19.44
N VAL A 131 5.94 -27.83 -19.82
CA VAL A 131 6.04 -29.17 -20.41
C VAL A 131 4.99 -29.31 -21.51
N GLU A 132 5.38 -29.90 -22.64
CA GLU A 132 4.52 -30.14 -23.78
C GLU A 132 4.31 -31.64 -23.95
N ILE A 133 3.06 -32.09 -23.85
CA ILE A 133 2.71 -33.51 -23.79
C ILE A 133 1.81 -33.82 -24.97
N ILE A 134 2.35 -34.59 -25.91
CA ILE A 134 1.69 -34.88 -27.19
C ILE A 134 1.28 -36.35 -27.24
N ASN A 135 2.24 -37.28 -27.16
CA ASN A 135 2.00 -38.70 -27.47
C ASN A 135 2.54 -39.71 -26.45
N CYS A 136 3.19 -39.28 -25.35
CA CYS A 136 3.81 -40.19 -24.38
C CYS A 136 3.66 -39.67 -22.95
N SER A 137 3.65 -40.60 -21.98
CA SER A 137 3.73 -40.27 -20.56
C SER A 137 5.13 -39.75 -20.22
N GLU A 138 5.22 -38.73 -19.36
CA GLU A 138 6.49 -38.06 -19.06
C GLU A 138 6.76 -38.08 -17.55
N THR A 139 8.02 -38.30 -17.17
CA THR A 139 8.46 -38.23 -15.77
C THR A 139 9.25 -36.95 -15.54
N ILE A 140 8.85 -36.16 -14.54
CA ILE A 140 9.44 -34.86 -14.24
C ILE A 140 10.01 -34.88 -12.83
N TYR A 141 11.30 -34.59 -12.73
CA TYR A 141 11.97 -34.40 -11.46
C TYR A 141 11.77 -32.96 -10.96
N VAL A 142 11.23 -32.83 -9.76
CA VAL A 142 11.03 -31.55 -9.06
C VAL A 142 12.14 -31.42 -8.03
N ILE A 143 13.05 -30.45 -8.25
CA ILE A 143 14.12 -30.10 -7.30
C ILE A 143 13.76 -28.76 -6.70
N LEU A 144 13.62 -28.72 -5.37
CA LEU A 144 13.22 -27.53 -4.63
C LEU A 144 14.44 -26.88 -3.98
N GLU A 145 14.67 -25.59 -4.28
CA GLU A 145 15.72 -24.81 -3.62
C GLU A 145 15.22 -24.24 -2.29
N LYS A 146 15.93 -24.49 -1.19
CA LYS A 146 15.61 -23.86 0.11
C LYS A 146 15.75 -22.35 0.03
N ILE A 147 14.81 -21.64 0.63
CA ILE A 147 14.91 -20.18 0.81
C ILE A 147 16.07 -19.92 1.77
N SER A 148 17.06 -19.14 1.34
CA SER A 148 18.15 -18.69 2.21
C SER A 148 17.59 -17.74 3.27
N PHE A 149 17.67 -18.12 4.54
CA PHE A 149 17.23 -17.30 5.66
C PHE A 149 18.12 -16.05 5.80
N ASP A 150 17.54 -14.86 5.59
CA ASP A 150 18.25 -13.60 5.76
C ASP A 150 17.65 -12.81 6.93
N ARG A 151 18.47 -12.62 7.98
CA ARG A 151 18.07 -12.00 9.25
C ARG A 151 17.50 -10.59 9.07
N LYS A 152 17.84 -9.87 8.00
CA LYS A 152 17.36 -8.49 7.77
C LYS A 152 15.85 -8.38 7.55
N PHE A 153 15.18 -9.49 7.21
CA PHE A 153 13.74 -9.53 7.01
C PHE A 153 12.96 -9.90 8.29
N LEU A 154 13.65 -10.15 9.40
CA LEU A 154 13.02 -10.37 10.70
C LEU A 154 12.58 -9.06 11.33
N LYS A 155 11.36 -9.09 11.88
CA LYS A 155 10.83 -8.05 12.77
C LYS A 155 10.25 -8.69 14.02
N PHE A 156 10.36 -7.99 15.13
CA PHE A 156 9.89 -8.39 16.45
C PHE A 156 8.90 -7.36 16.96
N TYR A 157 7.62 -7.75 17.07
CA TYR A 157 6.58 -6.90 17.64
C TYR A 157 6.37 -7.28 19.09
N ILE A 158 6.74 -6.39 20.01
CA ILE A 158 6.68 -6.63 21.46
C ILE A 158 5.53 -5.82 22.04
N TYR A 159 4.47 -6.48 22.50
CA TYR A 159 3.41 -5.86 23.29
C TYR A 159 3.79 -5.93 24.76
N GLY A 160 3.94 -4.78 25.39
CA GLY A 160 4.37 -4.70 26.78
C GLY A 160 4.28 -3.31 27.35
N SER A 161 4.85 -3.11 28.53
CA SER A 161 4.93 -1.79 29.17
C SER A 161 6.38 -1.41 29.45
N PRO A 162 6.81 -0.15 29.25
CA PRO A 162 8.17 0.31 29.55
C PRO A 162 8.56 0.13 31.03
N SER A 163 7.59 0.12 31.93
CA SER A 163 7.80 -0.10 33.37
C SER A 163 7.95 -1.57 33.75
N CYS A 164 7.73 -2.51 32.82
CA CYS A 164 7.87 -3.94 33.07
C CYS A 164 9.32 -4.40 32.81
N PRO A 165 10.06 -4.90 33.84
CA PRO A 165 11.45 -5.33 33.67
C PRO A 165 11.62 -6.45 32.64
N ALA A 166 10.66 -7.38 32.55
CA ALA A 166 10.70 -8.46 31.57
C ALA A 166 10.54 -7.93 30.13
N CYS A 167 9.67 -6.94 29.93
CA CYS A 167 9.49 -6.28 28.62
C CYS A 167 10.77 -5.58 28.18
N SER A 168 11.37 -4.80 29.07
CA SER A 168 12.62 -4.08 28.80
C SER A 168 13.77 -5.04 28.52
N ARG A 169 13.91 -6.11 29.30
CA ARG A 169 14.93 -7.14 29.07
C ARG A 169 14.77 -7.81 27.70
N MET A 170 13.55 -8.23 27.35
CA MET A 170 13.28 -8.87 26.05
C MET A 170 13.60 -7.92 24.89
N LYS A 171 13.19 -6.65 25.00
CA LYS A 171 13.44 -5.60 24.01
C LYS A 171 14.94 -5.38 23.78
N GLU A 172 15.71 -5.16 24.84
CA GLU A 172 17.16 -4.89 24.71
C GLU A 172 17.91 -6.12 24.18
N MET A 173 17.60 -7.33 24.65
CA MET A 173 18.21 -8.56 24.12
C MET A 173 17.98 -8.74 22.61
N LEU A 174 16.76 -8.43 22.12
CA LEU A 174 16.45 -8.52 20.69
C LEU A 174 17.14 -7.43 19.87
N LYS A 175 17.26 -6.21 20.42
CA LYS A 175 17.98 -5.10 19.77
C LYS A 175 19.46 -5.38 19.63
N GLU A 176 20.08 -5.93 20.67
CA GLU A 176 21.51 -6.29 20.66
C GLU A 176 21.82 -7.34 19.58
N GLU A 177 20.97 -8.35 19.41
CA GLU A 177 21.20 -9.42 18.44
C GLU A 177 20.78 -9.06 17.00
N TYR A 178 19.65 -8.36 16.81
CA TYR A 178 19.02 -8.16 15.50
C TYR A 178 19.00 -6.70 15.03
N GLY A 179 19.43 -5.76 15.87
CA GLY A 179 19.51 -4.33 15.58
C GLY A 179 18.22 -3.57 15.93
N GLU A 180 18.37 -2.28 16.23
CA GLU A 180 17.30 -1.38 16.70
C GLU A 180 16.06 -1.38 15.78
N TYR A 181 16.27 -1.38 14.46
CA TYR A 181 15.19 -1.30 13.47
C TYR A 181 14.38 -2.59 13.30
N SER A 182 14.87 -3.71 13.84
CA SER A 182 14.15 -4.98 13.81
C SER A 182 13.09 -5.08 14.91
N VAL A 183 13.16 -4.23 15.94
CA VAL A 183 12.30 -4.32 17.13
C VAL A 183 11.28 -3.19 17.17
N ILE A 184 9.99 -3.55 17.14
CA ILE A 184 8.86 -2.64 17.29
C ILE A 184 8.21 -2.88 18.65
N PHE A 185 8.33 -1.91 19.54
CA PHE A 185 7.70 -1.96 20.87
C PHE A 185 6.33 -1.28 20.84
N ARG A 186 5.28 -2.03 21.18
CA ARG A 186 3.89 -1.59 21.27
C ARG A 186 3.48 -1.49 22.73
N ASP A 187 3.46 -0.26 23.25
CA ASP A 187 3.06 0.00 24.63
C ASP A 187 1.58 -0.31 24.83
N ILE A 188 1.26 -1.23 25.75
CA ILE A 188 -0.12 -1.60 26.11
C ILE A 188 -0.87 -0.49 26.84
N ALA A 189 -0.21 0.60 27.26
CA ALA A 189 -0.89 1.81 27.71
C ALA A 189 -1.75 2.45 26.60
N ASN A 190 -1.46 2.16 25.32
CA ASN A 190 -2.30 2.52 24.19
C ASN A 190 -3.44 1.51 24.04
N GLU A 191 -4.69 1.98 24.11
CA GLU A 191 -5.90 1.15 24.00
C GLU A 191 -5.93 0.25 22.76
N THR A 192 -5.41 0.73 21.62
CA THR A 192 -5.36 -0.07 20.39
C THR A 192 -4.38 -1.24 20.51
N HIS A 193 -3.23 -1.01 21.16
CA HIS A 193 -2.26 -2.07 21.42
C HIS A 193 -2.78 -3.07 22.44
N LEU A 194 -3.49 -2.60 23.46
CA LEU A 194 -4.14 -3.45 24.44
C LEU A 194 -5.22 -4.33 23.79
N ASP A 195 -6.11 -3.74 22.99
CA ASP A 195 -7.15 -4.48 22.25
C ASP A 195 -6.55 -5.50 21.27
N THR A 196 -5.48 -5.12 20.56
CA THR A 196 -4.78 -6.06 19.67
C THR A 196 -4.13 -7.19 20.48
N HIS A 197 -3.51 -6.87 21.61
CA HIS A 197 -2.91 -7.86 22.51
C HIS A 197 -3.95 -8.86 23.02
N THR A 198 -5.10 -8.40 23.52
CA THR A 198 -6.17 -9.29 24.02
C THR A 198 -6.75 -10.15 22.90
N LYS A 199 -7.00 -9.57 21.71
CA LYS A 199 -7.47 -10.32 20.54
C LYS A 199 -6.53 -11.44 20.13
N ILE A 200 -5.21 -11.20 20.15
CA ILE A 200 -4.23 -12.23 19.83
C ILE A 200 -4.28 -13.36 20.88
N TYR A 201 -4.41 -13.02 22.15
CA TYR A 201 -4.54 -14.00 23.23
C TYR A 201 -5.77 -14.89 23.05
N ASP A 202 -6.92 -14.29 22.75
CA ASP A 202 -8.19 -15.00 22.60
C ASP A 202 -8.19 -15.86 21.32
N MET A 203 -7.73 -15.29 20.19
CA MET A 203 -7.67 -15.96 18.89
C MET A 203 -6.75 -17.18 18.92
N LEU A 204 -5.59 -17.07 19.59
CA LEU A 204 -4.61 -18.15 19.66
C LEU A 204 -4.78 -19.04 20.89
N ASN A 205 -5.78 -18.78 21.74
CA ASN A 205 -6.04 -19.47 23.00
C ASN A 205 -4.77 -19.64 23.87
N LEU A 206 -4.09 -18.52 24.12
CA LEU A 206 -2.75 -18.49 24.74
C LEU A 206 -2.72 -18.83 26.23
N GLY A 207 -3.86 -18.74 26.92
CA GLY A 207 -3.97 -18.97 28.34
C GLY A 207 -5.15 -18.24 28.97
N SER A 208 -5.29 -18.42 30.29
CA SER A 208 -6.33 -17.76 31.10
C SER A 208 -5.98 -16.33 31.52
N HIS A 209 -4.72 -15.93 31.35
CA HIS A 209 -4.22 -14.62 31.72
C HIS A 209 -3.46 -13.93 30.58
N TYR A 210 -3.63 -12.60 30.48
CA TYR A 210 -2.97 -11.74 29.51
C TYR A 210 -1.59 -11.30 30.03
N TYR A 211 -0.53 -12.03 29.66
CA TYR A 211 0.85 -11.72 30.09
C TYR A 211 1.54 -10.70 29.17
N ILE A 212 2.51 -9.99 29.74
CA ILE A 212 3.48 -9.16 29.00
C ILE A 212 4.92 -9.53 29.40
N PRO A 213 5.91 -9.47 28.49
CA PRO A 213 5.74 -9.13 27.07
C PRO A 213 5.09 -10.26 26.27
N LEU A 214 4.29 -9.92 25.26
CA LEU A 214 3.92 -10.82 24.16
C LEU A 214 4.74 -10.42 22.93
N THR A 215 5.57 -11.33 22.43
CA THR A 215 6.47 -11.07 21.29
C THR A 215 6.05 -11.87 20.07
N ILE A 216 5.83 -11.18 18.96
CA ILE A 216 5.46 -11.79 17.67
C ILE A 216 6.61 -11.59 16.70
N VAL A 217 7.16 -12.70 16.23
CA VAL A 217 8.26 -12.72 15.27
C VAL A 217 7.68 -12.81 13.87
N VAL A 218 8.04 -11.88 13.01
CA VAL A 218 7.54 -11.77 11.63
C VAL A 218 8.74 -11.83 10.68
N TYR A 219 8.64 -12.63 9.61
CA TYR A 219 9.63 -12.67 8.54
C TYR A 219 8.95 -12.32 7.23
N ASN A 220 9.42 -11.25 6.57
CA ASN A 220 8.86 -10.77 5.30
C ASN A 220 7.32 -10.68 5.33
N ASP A 221 6.81 -9.96 6.33
CA ASP A 221 5.38 -9.74 6.60
C ASP A 221 4.56 -11.00 6.95
N THR A 222 5.20 -12.14 7.18
CA THR A 222 4.54 -13.39 7.60
C THR A 222 4.86 -13.71 9.07
N PRO A 223 3.87 -13.87 9.96
CA PRO A 223 4.10 -14.31 11.34
C PRO A 223 4.75 -15.71 11.40
N LEU A 224 5.87 -15.83 12.11
CA LEU A 224 6.60 -17.08 12.33
C LEU A 224 6.39 -17.64 13.73
N CYS A 225 6.46 -16.79 14.76
CA CYS A 225 6.43 -17.22 16.15
C CYS A 225 5.62 -16.27 17.02
N VAL A 226 4.92 -16.80 18.02
CA VAL A 226 4.30 -16.05 19.12
C VAL A 226 4.88 -16.57 20.43
N ILE A 227 5.49 -15.66 21.20
CA ILE A 227 6.27 -15.95 22.41
C ILE A 227 5.68 -15.16 23.57
N ILE A 228 5.32 -15.85 24.65
CA ILE A 228 4.83 -15.23 25.88
C ILE A 228 5.98 -15.12 26.87
N GLY A 229 6.12 -13.95 27.47
CA GLY A 229 7.14 -13.66 28.48
C GLY A 229 8.52 -13.38 27.88
N ALA A 230 9.48 -13.12 28.77
CA ALA A 230 10.87 -12.95 28.41
C ALA A 230 11.59 -14.31 28.45
N VAL A 231 12.06 -14.78 27.29
CA VAL A 231 12.78 -16.04 27.13
C VAL A 231 14.22 -15.79 26.67
N SER A 232 15.13 -16.76 26.84
CA SER A 232 16.53 -16.59 26.41
C SER A 232 16.67 -16.49 24.89
N MET A 233 17.74 -15.84 24.42
CA MET A 233 18.02 -15.70 22.98
C MET A 233 18.20 -17.05 22.27
N ASP A 234 18.68 -18.08 22.97
CA ASP A 234 18.80 -19.43 22.41
C ASP A 234 17.44 -20.03 22.07
N ILE A 235 16.45 -19.82 22.94
CA ILE A 235 15.06 -20.24 22.70
C ILE A 235 14.49 -19.46 21.51
N VAL A 236 14.68 -18.14 21.45
CA VAL A 236 14.22 -17.32 20.31
C VAL A 236 14.82 -17.82 18.99
N LYS A 237 16.14 -18.03 18.93
CA LYS A 237 16.85 -18.54 17.74
C LYS A 237 16.36 -19.92 17.34
N TYR A 238 16.16 -20.81 18.32
CA TYR A 238 15.61 -22.14 18.08
C TYR A 238 14.20 -22.07 17.47
N LEU A 239 13.31 -21.25 18.06
CA LEU A 239 11.94 -21.09 17.57
C LEU A 239 11.89 -20.54 16.15
N ILE A 240 12.70 -19.52 15.85
CA ILE A 240 12.78 -18.94 14.50
C ILE A 240 13.24 -20.00 13.50
N LYS A 241 14.29 -20.77 13.84
CA LYS A 241 14.80 -21.83 12.97
C LYS A 241 13.73 -22.89 12.70
N VAL A 242 13.08 -23.41 13.74
CA VAL A 242 12.04 -24.45 13.62
C VAL A 242 10.80 -23.92 12.88
N ALA A 243 10.39 -22.68 13.14
CA ALA A 243 9.26 -22.05 12.45
C ALA A 243 9.58 -21.84 10.97
N PHE A 244 10.79 -21.39 10.63
CA PHE A 244 11.19 -21.16 9.25
C PHE A 244 11.32 -22.46 8.46
N GLU A 245 11.93 -23.50 9.04
CA GLU A 245 12.11 -24.81 8.38
C GLU A 245 10.79 -25.56 8.16
N ASN A 246 9.85 -25.49 9.10
CA ASN A 246 8.53 -26.13 8.97
C ASN A 246 7.48 -25.21 8.32
N GLY A 247 7.82 -23.92 8.18
CA GLY A 247 6.99 -22.76 7.85
C GLY A 247 5.71 -22.54 8.67
N THR A 248 5.34 -23.40 9.61
CA THR A 248 4.10 -23.22 10.40
C THR A 248 4.30 -22.14 11.46
N LEU A 249 3.24 -21.40 11.79
CA LEU A 249 3.24 -20.51 12.93
C LEU A 249 3.45 -21.34 14.20
N LEU A 250 4.52 -21.05 14.95
CA LEU A 250 4.79 -21.63 16.25
C LEU A 250 4.27 -20.72 17.35
N VAL A 251 3.51 -21.27 18.28
CA VAL A 251 2.93 -20.52 19.39
C VAL A 251 3.35 -21.15 20.71
N MET A 252 3.81 -20.32 21.64
CA MET A 252 4.11 -20.69 23.03
C MET A 252 2.94 -20.25 23.91
N ASN A 253 2.35 -21.17 24.68
CA ASN A 253 1.32 -20.82 25.66
C ASN A 253 1.91 -20.43 27.03
N GLU A 254 1.03 -20.05 27.97
CA GLU A 254 1.41 -19.67 29.34
C GLU A 254 2.16 -20.76 30.13
N ASN A 255 2.04 -22.03 29.72
CA ASN A 255 2.72 -23.16 30.35
C ASN A 255 4.05 -23.52 29.67
N TYR A 256 4.59 -22.62 28.83
CA TYR A 256 5.81 -22.85 28.03
C TYR A 256 5.72 -24.05 27.07
N LYS A 257 4.50 -24.50 26.74
CA LYS A 257 4.29 -25.54 25.73
C LYS A 257 4.16 -24.90 24.36
N PHE A 258 4.79 -25.53 23.38
CA PHE A 258 4.74 -25.11 21.99
C PHE A 258 3.70 -25.91 21.22
N PHE A 259 2.89 -25.22 20.43
CA PHE A 259 1.97 -25.83 19.48
C PHE A 259 2.10 -25.15 18.12
N ARG A 260 1.68 -25.88 17.09
CA ARG A 260 1.71 -25.41 15.69
C ARG A 260 0.33 -25.01 15.27
N ILE A 261 0.22 -23.87 14.60
CA ILE A 261 -1.00 -23.46 13.91
C ILE A 261 -0.79 -23.70 12.42
N THR A 262 -1.65 -24.55 11.86
CA THR A 262 -1.66 -24.91 10.43
C THR A 262 -2.81 -24.28 9.67
N ASP A 263 -3.78 -23.68 10.38
CA ASP A 263 -4.88 -22.96 9.76
C ASP A 263 -4.39 -21.68 9.09
N ILE A 264 -4.67 -21.56 7.79
CA ILE A 264 -4.19 -20.45 6.97
C ILE A 264 -4.95 -19.16 7.34
N GLY A 265 -6.23 -19.26 7.67
CA GLY A 265 -7.05 -18.10 8.06
C GLY A 265 -6.48 -17.41 9.30
N THR A 266 -6.22 -18.17 10.35
CA THR A 266 -5.64 -17.67 11.61
C THR A 266 -4.29 -16.97 11.40
N VAL A 267 -3.46 -17.45 10.47
CA VAL A 267 -2.16 -16.84 10.16
C VAL A 267 -2.33 -15.51 9.43
N GLU A 268 -3.30 -15.42 8.50
CA GLU A 268 -3.61 -14.18 7.80
C GLU A 268 -4.26 -13.15 8.73
N ASP A 269 -5.17 -13.58 9.61
CA ASP A 269 -5.79 -12.73 10.63
C ASP A 269 -4.72 -12.15 11.59
N LEU A 270 -3.77 -12.99 12.03
CA LEU A 270 -2.64 -12.54 12.86
C LEU A 270 -1.75 -11.55 12.10
N LYS A 271 -1.53 -11.78 10.80
CA LYS A 271 -0.76 -10.87 9.95
C LYS A 271 -1.48 -9.51 9.82
N GLU A 272 -2.78 -9.49 9.60
CA GLU A 272 -3.57 -8.25 9.55
C GLU A 272 -3.50 -7.50 10.88
N LEU A 273 -3.71 -8.20 12.00
CA LEU A 273 -3.65 -7.63 13.35
C LEU A 273 -2.27 -7.06 13.70
N VAL A 274 -1.18 -7.69 13.27
CA VAL A 274 0.17 -7.35 13.72
C VAL A 274 0.92 -6.47 12.71
N VAL A 275 0.86 -6.81 11.42
CA VAL A 275 1.63 -6.18 10.36
C VAL A 275 0.85 -5.03 9.72
N GLU A 276 -0.43 -5.20 9.41
CA GLU A 276 -1.25 -4.18 8.74
C GLU A 276 -1.76 -3.09 9.69
N SER A 277 -1.87 -3.38 10.99
CA SER A 277 -2.09 -2.36 12.05
C SER A 277 -1.02 -1.25 12.08
N ARG A 278 0.15 -1.47 11.45
CA ARG A 278 1.18 -0.45 11.23
C ARG A 278 0.71 0.70 10.33
N GLU A 279 -0.14 0.44 9.35
CA GLU A 279 -0.69 1.48 8.48
C GLU A 279 -1.84 2.24 9.17
N ALA A 280 -2.58 1.56 10.04
CA ALA A 280 -3.73 2.11 10.75
C ALA A 280 -3.34 3.12 11.86
N GLU A 281 -2.24 2.91 12.59
CA GLU A 281 -1.80 3.86 13.62
C GLU A 281 -1.32 5.21 13.05
N SER A 282 -0.88 5.22 11.79
CA SER A 282 -0.47 6.46 11.11
C SER A 282 -1.65 7.28 10.57
N ARG A 283 -2.84 6.69 10.40
CA ARG A 283 -4.02 7.35 9.78
C ARG A 283 -5.15 7.59 10.77
N LYS A 284 -4.95 8.56 11.66
CA LYS A 284 -5.70 8.69 12.95
C LYS A 284 -6.74 9.82 13.01
N TYR A 285 -7.25 10.31 11.89
CA TYR A 285 -8.28 11.36 11.93
C TYR A 285 -9.54 10.99 11.15
N THR A 286 -10.68 11.05 11.84
CA THR A 286 -11.99 11.05 11.19
C THR A 286 -12.25 12.42 10.53
N PRO A 287 -13.15 12.50 9.52
CA PRO A 287 -13.50 13.78 8.90
C PRO A 287 -13.95 14.84 9.92
N ALA A 288 -14.68 14.42 10.96
CA ALA A 288 -15.16 15.29 12.02
C ALA A 288 -14.03 15.87 12.90
N GLN A 289 -12.93 15.14 13.10
CA GLN A 289 -11.79 15.60 13.88
C GLN A 289 -10.83 16.49 13.08
N ILE A 290 -10.71 16.24 11.78
CA ILE A 290 -9.80 16.99 10.90
C ILE A 290 -10.39 18.33 10.46
N LEU A 291 -11.71 18.39 10.26
CA LEU A 291 -12.35 19.59 9.73
C LEU A 291 -12.10 20.85 10.60
N PRO A 292 -12.22 20.80 11.94
CA PRO A 292 -11.87 21.93 12.81
C PRO A 292 -10.40 22.34 12.70
N ILE A 293 -9.48 21.38 12.55
CA ILE A 293 -8.05 21.65 12.39
C ILE A 293 -7.82 22.38 11.07
N VAL A 294 -8.38 21.88 9.96
CA VAL A 294 -8.26 22.50 8.64
C VAL A 294 -8.81 23.93 8.64
N ILE A 295 -9.97 24.16 9.25
CA ILE A 295 -10.57 25.50 9.36
C ILE A 295 -9.71 26.41 10.23
N ALA A 296 -9.30 25.98 11.42
CA ALA A 296 -8.49 26.79 12.32
C ALA A 296 -7.13 27.17 11.70
N MET A 297 -6.47 26.20 11.06
CA MET A 297 -5.17 26.41 10.42
C MET A 297 -5.28 27.30 9.18
N SER A 298 -6.33 27.15 8.37
CA SER A 298 -6.54 28.01 7.19
C SER A 298 -6.93 29.43 7.57
N LEU A 299 -7.75 29.61 8.61
CA LEU A 299 -8.05 30.93 9.15
C LEU A 299 -6.78 31.62 9.68
N ALA A 300 -5.96 30.90 10.42
CA ALA A 300 -4.67 31.39 10.90
C ALA A 300 -3.74 31.86 9.77
N ASP A 301 -3.61 31.06 8.72
CA ASP A 301 -2.76 31.39 7.58
C ASP A 301 -3.35 32.53 6.72
N SER A 302 -4.67 32.67 6.67
CA SER A 302 -5.34 33.73 5.90
C SER A 302 -5.03 35.14 6.43
N VAL A 303 -4.72 35.29 7.73
CA VAL A 303 -4.37 36.57 8.37
C VAL A 303 -2.85 36.82 8.37
N ASN A 304 -2.11 36.14 7.49
CA ASN A 304 -0.67 36.27 7.42
C ASN A 304 -0.23 37.70 7.01
N PRO A 305 0.55 38.41 7.85
CA PRO A 305 0.97 39.79 7.57
C PRO A 305 1.84 39.92 6.30
N CYS A 306 2.54 38.85 5.90
CA CYS A 306 3.41 38.82 4.73
C CYS A 306 2.60 38.83 3.43
N THR A 307 1.59 37.96 3.33
CA THR A 307 0.69 37.86 2.16
C THR A 307 -0.09 39.16 1.99
N PHE A 308 -0.62 39.68 3.09
CA PHE A 308 -1.34 40.95 3.10
C PHE A 308 -0.45 42.11 2.63
N SER A 309 0.79 42.20 3.14
CA SER A 309 1.71 43.28 2.79
C SER A 309 2.12 43.27 1.32
N VAL A 310 2.47 42.10 0.81
CA VAL A 310 2.91 41.93 -0.58
C VAL A 310 1.76 42.21 -1.55
N PHE A 311 0.59 41.61 -1.31
CA PHE A 311 -0.56 41.80 -2.19
C PHE A 311 -1.08 43.23 -2.17
N THR A 312 -1.19 43.85 -0.99
CA THR A 312 -1.58 45.27 -0.91
C THR A 312 -0.55 46.19 -1.57
N ALA A 313 0.76 45.90 -1.48
CA ALA A 313 1.77 46.68 -2.19
C ALA A 313 1.57 46.60 -3.71
N LEU A 314 1.38 45.38 -4.23
CA LEU A 314 1.10 45.14 -5.65
C LEU A 314 -0.10 45.95 -6.14
N LEU A 315 -1.23 45.87 -5.43
CA LEU A 315 -2.44 46.59 -5.83
C LEU A 315 -2.28 48.11 -5.69
N LEU A 316 -1.61 48.59 -4.63
CA LEU A 316 -1.39 50.03 -4.42
C LEU A 316 -0.49 50.63 -5.49
N ILE A 317 0.60 49.94 -5.87
CA ILE A 317 1.51 50.40 -6.93
C ILE A 317 0.77 50.39 -8.28
N THR A 318 0.05 49.30 -8.58
CA THR A 318 -0.75 49.18 -9.80
C THR A 318 -1.79 50.29 -9.92
N PHE A 319 -2.50 50.59 -8.83
CA PHE A 319 -3.48 51.67 -8.81
C PHE A 319 -2.81 53.05 -8.89
N SER A 320 -1.66 53.25 -8.27
CA SER A 320 -0.93 54.53 -8.32
C SER A 320 -0.42 54.84 -9.73
N LEU A 321 0.04 53.82 -10.47
CA LEU A 321 0.56 53.98 -11.83
C LEU A 321 -0.54 54.21 -12.86
N SER A 322 -1.67 53.54 -12.71
CA SER A 322 -2.70 53.53 -13.76
C SER A 322 -3.97 54.31 -13.43
N ARG A 323 -4.28 54.52 -12.15
CA ARG A 323 -5.56 55.07 -11.63
C ARG A 323 -6.82 54.34 -12.10
N GLU A 324 -6.69 53.18 -12.76
CA GLU A 324 -7.79 52.42 -13.33
C GLU A 324 -8.14 51.19 -12.49
N LYS A 325 -9.43 51.06 -12.15
CA LYS A 325 -9.96 49.90 -11.39
C LYS A 325 -9.85 48.58 -12.16
N LYS A 326 -9.97 48.61 -13.49
CA LYS A 326 -9.87 47.40 -14.33
C LYS A 326 -8.49 46.74 -14.20
N ARG A 327 -7.43 47.53 -14.09
CA ARG A 327 -6.05 47.04 -13.97
C ARG A 327 -5.76 46.38 -12.62
N ILE A 328 -6.48 46.76 -11.56
CA ILE A 328 -6.44 46.04 -10.28
C ILE A 328 -6.88 44.58 -10.47
N VAL A 329 -7.91 44.32 -11.28
CA VAL A 329 -8.40 42.96 -11.55
C VAL A 329 -7.42 42.19 -12.44
N VAL A 330 -6.93 42.84 -13.52
CA VAL A 330 -5.99 42.23 -14.47
C VAL A 330 -4.68 41.78 -13.81
N VAL A 331 -4.22 42.50 -12.78
CA VAL A 331 -3.02 42.14 -12.02
C VAL A 331 -3.36 41.25 -10.81
N GLY A 332 -4.41 41.61 -10.07
CA GLY A 332 -4.77 40.97 -8.81
C GLY A 332 -5.33 39.56 -8.95
N ALA A 333 -6.24 39.32 -9.91
CA ALA A 333 -6.88 38.01 -10.04
C ALA A 333 -5.90 36.90 -10.48
N PRO A 334 -5.03 37.11 -11.50
CA PRO A 334 -4.00 36.12 -11.85
C PRO A 334 -2.97 35.89 -10.73
N PHE A 335 -2.66 36.93 -9.95
CA PHE A 335 -1.77 36.81 -8.80
C PHE A 335 -2.37 35.91 -7.72
N ILE A 336 -3.62 36.15 -7.31
CA ILE A 336 -4.34 35.30 -6.33
C ILE A 336 -4.48 33.87 -6.84
N PHE A 337 -4.87 33.70 -8.10
CA PHE A 337 -5.04 32.38 -8.71
C PHE A 337 -3.73 31.59 -8.75
N SER A 338 -2.62 32.25 -9.06
CA SER A 338 -1.30 31.63 -9.04
C SER A 338 -0.87 31.19 -7.63
N ILE A 339 -1.16 31.99 -6.60
CA ILE A 339 -0.95 31.59 -5.20
C ILE A 339 -1.78 30.35 -4.85
N PHE A 340 -3.07 30.35 -5.20
CA PHE A 340 -3.97 29.22 -4.95
C PHE A 340 -3.45 27.91 -5.58
N LEU A 341 -3.07 27.94 -6.87
CA LEU A 341 -2.52 26.76 -7.54
C LEU A 341 -1.18 26.32 -6.98
N SER A 342 -0.28 27.27 -6.70
CA SER A 342 1.03 26.97 -6.14
C SER A 342 0.90 26.28 -4.79
N TYR A 343 0.00 26.78 -3.93
CA TYR A 343 -0.23 26.17 -2.63
C TYR A 343 -0.88 24.79 -2.79
N ILE A 344 -1.86 24.59 -3.66
CA ILE A 344 -2.39 23.22 -3.91
C ILE A 344 -1.26 22.27 -4.32
N ALA A 345 -0.39 22.66 -5.26
CA ALA A 345 0.73 21.84 -5.71
C ALA A 345 1.71 21.52 -4.57
N LEU A 346 2.05 22.53 -3.74
CA LEU A 346 2.89 22.34 -2.55
C LEU A 346 2.23 21.39 -1.56
N GLY A 347 0.96 21.58 -1.23
CA GLY A 347 0.23 20.75 -0.28
C GLY A 347 0.13 19.28 -0.72
N LEU A 348 -0.09 19.02 -2.02
CA LEU A 348 -0.04 17.67 -2.58
C LEU A 348 1.34 17.03 -2.39
N GLY A 349 2.42 17.79 -2.64
CA GLY A 349 3.79 17.35 -2.39
C GLY A 349 4.05 17.04 -0.91
N LEU A 350 3.64 17.94 -0.01
CA LEU A 350 3.80 17.81 1.45
C LEU A 350 3.07 16.60 1.99
N ILE A 351 1.80 16.40 1.62
CA ILE A 351 0.99 15.23 2.02
C ILE A 351 1.71 13.94 1.64
N LYS A 352 2.24 13.86 0.42
CA LYS A 352 2.97 12.68 -0.07
C LYS A 352 4.25 12.45 0.74
N ILE A 353 5.07 13.48 0.95
CA ILE A 353 6.32 13.39 1.72
C ILE A 353 6.04 12.92 3.16
N PHE A 354 4.98 13.43 3.79
CA PHE A 354 4.61 13.08 5.16
C PHE A 354 4.13 11.63 5.31
N SER A 355 3.56 11.03 4.26
CA SER A 355 3.22 9.61 4.27
C SER A 355 4.44 8.68 4.24
N TYR A 356 5.59 9.13 3.72
CA TYR A 356 6.79 8.29 3.57
C TYR A 356 7.85 8.50 4.66
N ILE A 357 7.93 9.68 5.29
CA ILE A 357 9.02 10.05 6.20
C ILE A 357 8.47 10.50 7.57
N PRO A 358 8.23 9.58 8.52
CA PRO A 358 7.66 9.93 9.83
C PRO A 358 8.57 10.85 10.68
N MET A 359 9.89 10.83 10.44
CA MET A 359 10.87 11.70 11.12
C MET A 359 10.69 13.20 10.85
N ILE A 360 10.02 13.58 9.76
CA ILE A 360 9.86 14.98 9.38
C ILE A 360 8.99 15.78 10.37
N LYS A 361 8.20 15.08 11.19
CA LYS A 361 7.40 15.68 12.27
C LYS A 361 8.24 16.53 13.22
N TYR A 362 9.40 16.02 13.64
CA TYR A 362 10.26 16.74 14.58
C TYR A 362 10.89 17.99 13.95
N VAL A 363 11.25 17.90 12.67
CA VAL A 363 11.77 19.04 11.90
C VAL A 363 10.73 20.16 11.81
N ILE A 364 9.45 19.81 11.58
CA ILE A 364 8.35 20.78 11.50
C ILE A 364 8.08 21.43 12.85
N ILE A 365 8.11 20.67 13.95
CA ILE A 365 7.93 21.20 15.31
C ILE A 365 9.05 22.21 15.63
N ILE A 366 10.31 21.86 15.33
CA ILE A 366 11.46 22.75 15.54
C ILE A 366 11.34 24.02 14.69
N LEU A 367 11.01 23.88 13.41
CA LEU A 367 10.81 25.03 12.52
C LEU A 367 9.65 25.90 12.99
N GLY A 368 8.52 25.32 13.39
CA GLY A 368 7.34 26.01 13.91
C GLY A 368 7.66 26.81 15.17
N LEU A 369 8.34 26.22 16.15
CA LEU A 369 8.80 26.92 17.35
C LEU A 369 9.76 28.07 17.00
N SER A 370 10.73 27.83 16.12
CA SER A 370 11.73 28.84 15.73
C SER A 370 11.10 30.06 15.03
N PHE A 371 10.21 29.83 14.06
CA PHE A 371 9.51 30.91 13.34
C PHE A 371 8.44 31.59 14.19
N GLY A 372 7.76 30.84 15.07
CA GLY A 372 6.79 31.38 16.01
C GLY A 372 7.45 32.36 16.98
N MET A 373 8.59 31.95 17.57
CA MET A 373 9.38 32.79 18.47
C MET A 373 9.89 34.04 17.74
N PHE A 374 10.43 33.88 16.52
CA PHE A 374 10.89 35.00 15.69
C PHE A 374 9.76 36.01 15.41
N SER A 375 8.56 35.53 15.08
CA SER A 375 7.38 36.37 14.78
C SER A 375 6.91 37.19 15.99
N ILE A 376 6.99 36.63 17.21
CA ILE A 376 6.68 37.37 18.44
C ILE A 376 7.71 38.48 18.69
N PHE A 377 9.00 38.16 18.52
CA PHE A 377 10.09 39.13 18.69
C PHE A 377 10.05 40.25 17.65
N SER A 378 9.75 39.96 16.39
CA SER A 378 9.62 40.98 15.33
C SER A 378 8.41 41.88 15.56
N GLY A 379 7.28 41.32 16.04
CA GLY A 379 6.06 42.07 16.30
C GLY A 379 6.11 43.00 17.52
N TRP A 380 6.92 42.70 18.55
CA TRP A 380 7.02 43.50 19.79
C TRP A 380 7.51 44.94 19.53
N GLY A 381 8.33 45.15 18.49
CA GLY A 381 8.81 46.49 18.11
C GLY A 381 7.81 47.36 17.33
N GLY A 382 6.59 46.87 17.07
CA GLY A 382 5.55 47.58 16.31
C GLY A 382 5.87 47.81 14.83
N ARG A 383 7.05 47.37 14.36
CA ARG A 383 7.51 47.45 12.98
C ARG A 383 7.70 46.04 12.44
N PHE A 384 6.92 45.70 11.42
CA PHE A 384 7.06 44.43 10.71
C PHE A 384 8.48 44.28 10.13
N LYS A 385 9.21 43.27 10.64
CA LYS A 385 10.49 42.84 10.08
C LYS A 385 10.26 41.48 9.44
N SER A 386 10.15 41.47 8.11
CA SER A 386 9.93 40.22 7.39
C SER A 386 10.98 39.16 7.78
N PRO A 387 10.58 37.91 8.06
CA PRO A 387 11.52 36.81 8.30
C PRO A 387 12.37 36.48 7.08
N LEU A 388 11.98 36.96 5.89
CA LEU A 388 12.70 36.72 4.65
C LEU A 388 14.12 37.31 4.71
N PRO A 389 15.14 36.52 4.33
CA PRO A 389 16.49 37.04 4.08
C PRO A 389 16.44 38.24 3.13
N ASN A 390 17.32 39.23 3.37
CA ASN A 390 17.37 40.47 2.58
C ASN A 390 17.41 40.24 1.05
N LYS A 391 18.03 39.14 0.59
CA LYS A 391 18.05 38.75 -0.82
C LYS A 391 16.66 38.37 -1.36
N LEU A 392 15.93 37.53 -0.63
CA LEU A 392 14.57 37.09 -0.99
C LEU A 392 13.58 38.26 -0.96
N LYS A 393 13.74 39.17 0.01
CA LYS A 393 12.95 40.40 0.07
C LYS A 393 13.14 41.27 -1.17
N ARG A 394 14.39 41.53 -1.59
CA ARG A 394 14.68 42.31 -2.81
C ARG A 394 14.11 41.63 -4.06
N ILE A 395 14.23 40.32 -4.18
CA ILE A 395 13.63 39.55 -5.29
C ILE A 395 12.11 39.75 -5.31
N SER A 396 11.44 39.67 -4.16
CA SER A 396 9.99 39.87 -4.08
C SER A 396 9.58 41.30 -4.48
N GLU A 397 10.34 42.32 -4.05
CA GLU A 397 10.09 43.72 -4.39
C GLU A 397 10.27 43.98 -5.90
N ASP A 398 11.34 43.45 -6.51
CA ASP A 398 11.61 43.57 -7.94
C ASP A 398 10.54 42.91 -8.81
N PHE A 399 10.01 41.76 -8.38
CA PHE A 399 8.94 41.05 -9.10
C PHE A 399 7.59 41.77 -8.97
N ILE A 400 7.27 42.32 -7.79
CA ILE A 400 6.07 43.14 -7.59
C ILE A 400 6.13 44.38 -8.47
N GLU A 401 7.29 45.03 -8.53
CA GLU A 401 7.46 46.23 -9.34
C GLU A 401 7.36 45.92 -10.83
N ARG A 402 7.97 44.83 -11.29
CA ARG A 402 7.82 44.36 -12.69
C ARG A 402 6.38 44.00 -13.04
N ALA A 403 5.68 43.26 -12.18
CA ALA A 403 4.29 42.88 -12.40
C ALA A 403 3.35 44.10 -12.44
N SER A 404 3.55 45.06 -11.53
CA SER A 404 2.75 46.28 -11.46
C SER A 404 3.04 47.26 -12.60
N ARG A 405 4.29 47.37 -13.08
CA ARG A 405 4.64 48.21 -14.25
C ARG A 405 4.17 47.60 -15.57
N ALA A 406 4.30 46.29 -15.74
CA ALA A 406 3.90 45.60 -16.96
C ALA A 406 2.38 45.55 -17.15
N VAL A 407 1.60 45.57 -16.05
CA VAL A 407 0.13 45.46 -16.05
C VAL A 407 -0.33 44.28 -16.92
N ASN A 408 0.41 43.18 -16.83
CA ASN A 408 0.19 42.00 -17.66
C ASN A 408 -0.19 40.81 -16.75
N PRO A 409 -1.29 40.09 -17.05
CA PRO A 409 -1.74 38.94 -16.27
C PRO A 409 -0.66 37.86 -16.13
N TYR A 410 0.16 37.63 -17.16
CA TYR A 410 1.25 36.65 -17.14
C TYR A 410 2.34 37.03 -16.14
N THR A 411 2.79 38.28 -16.16
CA THR A 411 3.81 38.77 -15.21
C THR A 411 3.31 38.76 -13.77
N SER A 412 2.00 38.97 -13.58
CA SER A 412 1.35 38.96 -12.27
C SER A 412 1.18 37.53 -11.74
N ALA A 413 0.84 36.57 -12.60
CA ALA A 413 0.81 35.16 -12.26
C ALA A 413 2.22 34.64 -11.91
N LEU A 414 3.25 35.03 -12.68
CA LEU A 414 4.64 34.65 -12.40
C LEU A 414 5.14 35.25 -11.07
N ALA A 415 4.79 36.51 -10.80
CA ALA A 415 5.05 37.14 -9.51
C ALA A 415 4.34 36.37 -8.38
N GLY A 416 3.07 36.00 -8.56
CA GLY A 416 2.31 35.20 -7.60
C GLY A 416 2.94 33.83 -7.32
N PHE A 417 3.43 33.14 -8.34
CA PHE A 417 4.12 31.84 -8.22
C PHE A 417 5.46 31.98 -7.49
N THR A 418 6.25 32.99 -7.86
CA THR A 418 7.56 33.21 -7.23
C THR A 418 7.38 33.59 -5.77
N ILE A 419 6.39 34.46 -5.50
CA ILE A 419 6.11 34.95 -4.16
C ILE A 419 5.56 33.81 -3.28
N SER A 420 4.72 32.91 -3.79
CA SER A 420 4.21 31.76 -3.03
C SER A 420 5.35 30.89 -2.47
N LEU A 421 6.42 30.68 -3.24
CA LEU A 421 7.62 29.97 -2.78
C LEU A 421 8.38 30.76 -1.70
N THR A 422 8.42 32.08 -1.80
CA THR A 422 9.06 32.93 -0.77
C THR A 422 8.21 33.15 0.48
N LEU A 423 6.90 32.87 0.40
CA LEU A 423 5.95 32.95 1.51
C LEU A 423 5.96 31.68 2.38
N LEU A 424 6.54 30.58 1.87
CA LEU A 424 6.72 29.34 2.62
C LEU A 424 7.24 29.57 4.05
N PRO A 425 8.36 30.29 4.32
CA PRO A 425 8.87 30.47 5.68
C PRO A 425 7.93 31.24 6.64
N CYS A 426 7.00 32.06 6.13
CA CYS A 426 6.07 32.83 6.96
C CYS A 426 4.66 32.21 7.06
N SER A 427 4.36 31.22 6.21
CA SER A 427 3.07 30.52 6.11
C SER A 427 3.20 29.04 6.48
N SER A 428 4.44 28.54 6.58
CA SER A 428 4.78 27.13 6.80
C SER A 428 4.15 26.55 8.05
N GLY A 429 3.94 27.35 9.09
CA GLY A 429 3.42 26.86 10.36
C GLY A 429 2.04 26.19 10.25
N PRO A 430 0.96 26.98 10.09
CA PRO A 430 -0.39 26.42 9.94
C PRO A 430 -0.52 25.50 8.72
N TYR A 431 0.21 25.80 7.64
CA TYR A 431 0.16 25.02 6.40
C TYR A 431 0.78 23.62 6.53
N LEU A 432 1.95 23.50 7.16
CA LEU A 432 2.60 22.21 7.43
C LEU A 432 1.77 21.37 8.40
N VAL A 433 1.16 21.99 9.41
CA VAL A 433 0.32 21.28 10.38
C VAL A 433 -0.93 20.72 9.72
N ALA A 434 -1.62 21.54 8.92
CA ALA A 434 -2.81 21.09 8.19
C ALA A 434 -2.48 19.96 7.21
N THR A 435 -1.41 20.09 6.42
CA THR A 435 -0.98 19.05 5.46
C THR A 435 -0.48 17.79 6.16
N ALA A 436 0.16 17.90 7.33
CA ALA A 436 0.54 16.75 8.16
C ALA A 436 -0.67 16.03 8.75
N ALA A 437 -1.72 16.76 9.16
CA ALA A 437 -2.97 16.15 9.60
C ALA A 437 -3.69 15.44 8.43
N LEU A 438 -3.77 16.09 7.26
CA LEU A 438 -4.38 15.55 6.06
C LEU A 438 -3.66 14.28 5.55
N ALA A 439 -2.34 14.20 5.67
CA ALA A 439 -1.55 13.00 5.34
C ALA A 439 -1.94 11.75 6.15
N LYS A 440 -2.64 11.93 7.28
CA LYS A 440 -3.14 10.87 8.15
C LYS A 440 -4.61 10.49 7.88
N MET A 441 -5.21 10.94 6.78
CA MET A 441 -6.57 10.52 6.42
C MET A 441 -6.59 9.15 5.74
N LYS A 442 -7.60 8.33 6.05
CA LYS A 442 -7.84 7.06 5.34
C LYS A 442 -8.27 7.27 3.89
N ASN A 443 -9.05 8.31 3.60
CA ASN A 443 -9.57 8.60 2.26
C ASN A 443 -8.74 9.71 1.58
N PRO A 444 -7.91 9.39 0.56
CA PRO A 444 -7.06 10.38 -0.11
C PRO A 444 -7.85 11.42 -0.88
N LEU A 445 -9.01 11.06 -1.47
CA LEU A 445 -9.86 12.00 -2.19
C LEU A 445 -10.39 13.08 -1.24
N LEU A 446 -10.85 12.68 -0.06
CA LEU A 446 -11.33 13.62 0.96
C LEU A 446 -10.21 14.52 1.49
N SER A 447 -9.00 13.98 1.65
CA SER A 447 -7.81 14.76 2.00
C SER A 447 -7.52 15.86 0.97
N TYR A 448 -7.61 15.54 -0.33
CA TYR A 448 -7.41 16.52 -1.39
C TYR A 448 -8.52 17.57 -1.45
N LEU A 449 -9.78 17.18 -1.21
CA LEU A 449 -10.89 18.13 -1.13
C LEU A 449 -10.73 19.09 0.06
N LEU A 450 -10.29 18.60 1.21
CA LEU A 450 -10.01 19.43 2.38
C LEU A 450 -8.79 20.34 2.18
N LEU A 451 -7.80 19.90 1.40
CA LEU A 451 -6.70 20.77 0.96
C LEU A 451 -7.22 21.91 0.08
N VAL A 452 -8.14 21.63 -0.85
CA VAL A 452 -8.78 22.69 -1.66
C VAL A 452 -9.56 23.65 -0.77
N LEU A 453 -10.34 23.15 0.20
CA LEU A 453 -11.07 23.97 1.17
C LEU A 453 -10.13 24.87 1.98
N TYR A 454 -9.02 24.32 2.46
CA TYR A 454 -7.98 25.09 3.15
C TYR A 454 -7.52 26.28 2.30
N ASN A 455 -7.18 26.02 1.04
CA ASN A 455 -6.63 27.03 0.14
C ASN A 455 -7.68 28.06 -0.29
N LEU A 456 -8.96 27.67 -0.37
CA LEU A 456 -10.06 28.61 -0.58
C LEU A 456 -10.18 29.60 0.59
N ILE A 457 -10.17 29.10 1.83
CA ILE A 457 -10.24 29.95 3.03
C ILE A 457 -9.02 30.89 3.09
N PHE A 458 -7.84 30.37 2.79
CA PHE A 458 -6.60 31.15 2.77
C PHE A 458 -6.64 32.36 1.82
N ILE A 459 -7.22 32.22 0.62
CA ILE A 459 -7.25 33.33 -0.35
C ILE A 459 -8.39 34.34 -0.13
N LEU A 460 -9.37 34.04 0.74
CA LEU A 460 -10.54 34.90 0.97
C LEU A 460 -10.15 36.35 1.36
N PRO A 461 -9.20 36.60 2.27
CA PRO A 461 -8.80 37.97 2.60
C PRO A 461 -8.20 38.73 1.42
N LEU A 462 -7.46 38.04 0.53
CA LEU A 462 -6.88 38.66 -0.68
C LEU A 462 -7.99 39.07 -1.66
N LEU A 463 -8.97 38.19 -1.88
CA LEU A 463 -10.14 38.52 -2.67
C LEU A 463 -10.91 39.70 -2.08
N ALA A 464 -11.10 39.72 -0.76
CA ALA A 464 -11.77 40.81 -0.06
C ALA A 464 -11.04 42.15 -0.24
N ILE A 465 -9.70 42.19 -0.11
CA ILE A 465 -8.90 43.40 -0.35
C ILE A 465 -9.07 43.90 -1.79
N MET A 466 -8.98 42.99 -2.76
CA MET A 466 -9.14 43.33 -4.17
C MET A 466 -10.52 43.95 -4.44
N LEU A 467 -11.59 43.31 -3.94
CA LEU A 467 -12.95 43.81 -4.08
C LEU A 467 -13.15 45.17 -3.39
N ILE A 468 -12.64 45.34 -2.16
CA ILE A 468 -12.71 46.62 -1.44
C ILE A 468 -12.02 47.72 -2.24
N MET A 469 -10.87 47.47 -2.84
CA MET A 469 -10.16 48.48 -3.64
C MET A 469 -10.90 48.85 -4.93
N ILE A 470 -11.64 47.90 -5.53
CA ILE A 470 -12.47 48.13 -6.72
C ILE A 470 -13.71 48.97 -6.38
N PHE A 471 -14.44 48.59 -5.33
CA PHE A 471 -15.71 49.24 -4.97
C PHE A 471 -15.52 50.53 -4.16
N PHE A 472 -14.53 50.59 -3.27
CA PHE A 472 -14.31 51.70 -2.32
C PHE A 472 -12.93 52.34 -2.47
N SER A 473 -12.68 52.98 -3.62
CA SER A 473 -11.41 53.67 -3.92
C SER A 473 -11.06 54.78 -2.92
N SER A 474 -12.03 55.37 -2.22
CA SER A 474 -11.81 56.34 -1.14
C SER A 474 -11.14 55.74 0.12
N LYS A 475 -11.19 54.42 0.32
CA LYS A 475 -10.59 53.71 1.47
C LYS A 475 -9.13 53.29 1.26
N ILE A 476 -8.53 53.60 0.12
CA ILE A 476 -7.12 53.28 -0.19
C ILE A 476 -6.15 53.90 0.82
N ARG A 477 -6.42 55.14 1.25
CA ARG A 477 -5.62 55.83 2.27
C ARG A 477 -5.76 55.15 3.65
N THR A 478 -6.97 54.68 3.97
CA THR A 478 -7.27 53.93 5.19
C THR A 478 -6.58 52.56 5.21
N LEU A 479 -6.53 51.86 4.08
CA LEU A 479 -5.80 50.58 3.94
C LEU A 479 -4.29 50.75 4.17
N LYS A 480 -3.70 51.85 3.68
CA LYS A 480 -2.27 52.16 3.89
C LYS A 480 -1.94 52.43 5.37
N VAL A 481 -2.83 53.14 6.08
CA VAL A 481 -2.70 53.43 7.52
C VAL A 481 -2.97 52.19 8.37
N TRP A 482 -3.96 51.38 7.99
CA TRP A 482 -4.31 50.15 8.70
C TRP A 482 -3.19 49.11 8.58
N ARG A 483 -2.63 48.93 7.38
CA ARG A 483 -1.45 48.10 7.14
C ARG A 483 -0.33 48.46 8.12
N THR A 484 0.07 49.73 8.16
CA THR A 484 1.20 50.17 8.98
C THR A 484 0.96 50.06 10.49
N LYS A 485 -0.28 50.21 10.97
CA LYS A 485 -0.59 50.15 12.42
C LYS A 485 -0.90 48.75 12.97
N LYS A 486 -1.43 47.84 12.15
CA LYS A 486 -1.90 46.52 12.60
C LYS A 486 -0.97 45.36 12.25
N LEU A 487 0.02 45.60 11.38
CA LEU A 487 1.01 44.62 10.95
C LEU A 487 1.72 43.90 12.11
N GLY A 488 2.22 44.64 13.11
CA GLY A 488 2.91 44.04 14.26
C GLY A 488 1.99 43.19 15.15
N ILE A 489 0.72 43.60 15.31
CA ILE A 489 -0.27 42.84 16.10
C ILE A 489 -0.59 41.51 15.41
N MET A 490 -0.76 41.51 14.09
CA MET A 490 -1.00 40.29 13.30
C MET A 490 0.18 39.32 13.38
N GLU A 491 1.41 39.85 13.41
CA GLU A 491 2.64 39.06 13.53
C GLU A 491 2.75 38.38 14.89
N ILE A 492 2.40 39.08 15.98
CA ILE A 492 2.34 38.49 17.34
C ILE A 492 1.26 37.40 17.41
N ILE A 493 0.06 37.65 16.88
CA ILE A 493 -1.04 36.67 16.90
C ILE A 493 -0.65 35.40 16.13
N SER A 494 -0.04 35.55 14.95
CA SER A 494 0.45 34.43 14.15
C SER A 494 1.54 33.64 14.88
N GLY A 495 2.49 34.34 15.52
CA GLY A 495 3.56 33.73 16.30
C GLY A 495 3.06 32.94 17.51
N ILE A 496 2.13 33.49 18.29
CA ILE A 496 1.51 32.81 19.45
C ILE A 496 0.80 31.54 19.01
N LEU A 497 -0.03 31.65 17.96
CA LEU A 497 -0.80 30.53 17.47
C LEU A 497 0.11 29.41 16.95
N LEU A 498 1.18 29.76 16.23
CA LEU A 498 2.18 28.80 15.76
C LEU A 498 2.91 28.07 16.89
N ILE A 499 3.27 28.77 17.98
CA ILE A 499 3.86 28.15 19.17
C ILE A 499 2.86 27.20 19.83
N LEU A 500 1.61 27.63 20.05
CA LEU A 500 0.59 26.78 20.67
C LEU A 500 0.35 25.48 19.88
N ILE A 501 0.30 25.57 18.56
CA ILE A 501 0.14 24.41 17.69
C ILE A 501 1.38 23.51 17.71
N SER A 502 2.58 24.09 17.74
CA SER A 502 3.83 23.32 17.81
C SER A 502 3.94 22.57 19.14
N ILE A 503 3.53 23.20 20.24
CA ILE A 503 3.43 22.59 21.57
C ILE A 503 2.38 21.47 21.55
N TYR A 504 1.20 21.71 21.01
CA TYR A 504 0.18 20.67 20.85
C TYR A 504 0.70 19.47 20.02
N ALA A 505 1.43 19.73 18.94
CA ALA A 505 2.01 18.69 18.09
C ALA A 505 3.09 17.84 18.79
N ILE A 506 3.77 18.39 19.81
CA ILE A 506 4.67 17.64 20.71
C ILE A 506 3.86 16.68 21.59
N PHE A 507 2.78 17.14 22.22
CA PHE A 507 1.95 16.29 23.08
C PHE A 507 1.09 15.28 22.30
N ALA A 508 0.80 15.55 21.03
CA ALA A 508 0.16 14.63 20.10
C ALA A 508 1.17 13.72 19.36
N ALA A 509 2.46 13.75 19.71
CA ALA A 509 3.50 12.82 19.26
C ALA A 509 3.63 11.66 20.23
#